data_AF-T0L120-F1
#
_entry.id   AF-T0L120-F1
#
_cell.length_a   1.000
_cell.length_b   1.000
_cell.length_c   1.000
_cell.angle_alpha   90.00
_cell.angle_beta   90.00
_cell.angle_gamma   90.00
#
_symmetry.space_group_name_H-M   'P 1'
#
loop_
_entity.id
_entity.type
_entity.pdbx_description
1 polymer ?
#
loop_
_entity_poly.entity_id
_entity_poly.type
_entity_poly.pdbx_seq_one_letter_code
_entity_poly.pdbx_strand_id
1 'polypeptide(L)'
;MVILKTADSTGQLFIRTDQLDGETDWKLRSSVGITQKCDLSELEDFTILAEEPNKDIYQFNGSISKNEAFLINEIKEETYNFGFFSKLKHLFDKKNEEVIPLSSTDSVDWLIENKNTDLEEEMMKTVEIKKYQENKNELDDNFLCKNDKIIDLKKVSIIQSGTSSLQTKSLSIAGLSLENMIWMNTVIATCSVVGCVVYTGNDTKAMINTSKPRNKIGQFDLELDMYSKFLGITSAVVAGVFAYMKGFNSNSLVAYVRFLVLFSSVIPLSLKVTIDMARYVYSYFIANDKIILNTIVRNSSLPEELGRISYFLTDKTGTLTKNEMEMKKIHLGTICYTQDLNEEITKKMARFLSNRTKDINIFNRNKRDINNRLFELIEGLCVCHNVTPVINDQKIVYQASSPDEIAIVKWTESIGMKLFKRNKTSITILDPLNDEKVYEILYIFPFTSETKRMGIIVKYENQIMFFMKGADVVMNRIVQPTDWTDEETENMARDGLRTLIIGKKFYLMKNFLILKKIREG
;
A
#
# COMPACT_ATOMS: atom_id res chain seq x y z
N MET A 1 2.73 1.31 12.87
CA MET A 1 2.32 1.95 14.13
C MET A 1 0.82 1.72 14.30
N VAL A 2 0.43 1.10 15.42
CA VAL A 2 -0.98 0.88 15.77
C VAL A 2 -1.57 2.18 16.33
N ILE A 3 -2.75 2.57 15.87
CA ILE A 3 -3.43 3.81 16.24
C ILE A 3 -4.13 3.63 17.59
N LEU A 4 -3.67 4.34 18.61
CA LEU A 4 -4.27 4.31 19.95
C LEU A 4 -5.31 5.43 20.12
N LYS A 5 -4.98 6.67 19.74
CA LYS A 5 -5.87 7.81 19.89
C LYS A 5 -5.68 8.85 18.79
N THR A 6 -6.75 9.43 18.28
CA THR A 6 -6.74 10.55 17.32
C THR A 6 -7.26 11.82 17.97
N ALA A 7 -6.79 12.99 17.50
CA ALA A 7 -7.34 14.27 17.94
C ALA A 7 -8.79 14.51 17.49
N ASP A 8 -9.26 13.85 16.42
CA ASP A 8 -10.69 13.82 16.14
C ASP A 8 -11.42 12.92 17.15
N SER A 9 -12.47 13.47 17.75
CA SER A 9 -13.46 12.80 18.60
C SER A 9 -13.98 11.48 18.05
N THR A 10 -14.07 11.31 16.72
CA THR A 10 -14.65 10.10 16.11
C THR A 10 -13.70 8.91 16.06
N GLY A 11 -12.41 9.10 16.38
CA GLY A 11 -11.37 8.08 16.27
C GLY A 11 -10.75 7.96 14.86
N GLN A 12 -11.18 8.77 13.90
CA GLN A 12 -10.87 8.59 12.48
C GLN A 12 -9.74 9.50 11.99
N LEU A 13 -8.97 8.99 11.04
CA LEU A 13 -7.97 9.74 10.30
C LEU A 13 -7.84 9.24 8.86
N PHE A 14 -7.34 10.09 7.97
CA PHE A 14 -7.02 9.70 6.59
C PHE A 14 -5.50 9.61 6.41
N ILE A 15 -5.06 8.51 5.79
CA ILE A 15 -3.68 8.31 5.32
C ILE A 15 -3.62 8.24 3.81
N ARG A 16 -2.49 8.61 3.22
CA ARG A 16 -2.14 8.33 1.82
C ARG A 16 -1.06 7.26 1.75
N THR A 17 -1.17 6.34 0.80
CA THR A 17 -0.25 5.21 0.61
C THR A 17 0.54 5.29 -0.69
N ASP A 18 0.60 6.46 -1.31
CA ASP A 18 1.25 6.72 -2.62
C ASP A 18 2.70 6.23 -2.70
N GLN A 19 3.41 6.18 -1.57
CA GLN A 19 4.79 5.70 -1.45
C GLN A 19 4.93 4.19 -1.17
N LEU A 20 3.83 3.45 -1.05
CA LEU A 20 3.78 2.01 -0.75
C LEU A 20 3.18 1.17 -1.86
N ASP A 21 2.01 1.58 -2.36
CA ASP A 21 1.23 0.86 -3.38
C ASP A 21 0.97 1.70 -4.65
N GLY A 22 1.43 2.96 -4.66
CA GLY A 22 1.13 3.91 -5.74
C GLY A 22 -0.30 4.43 -5.72
N GLU A 23 -1.14 4.05 -4.76
CA GLU A 23 -2.51 4.56 -4.66
C GLU A 23 -2.51 5.98 -4.05
N THR A 24 -3.10 6.93 -4.77
CA THR A 24 -3.29 8.31 -4.27
C THR A 24 -4.53 8.51 -3.42
N ASP A 25 -5.34 7.46 -3.28
CA ASP A 25 -6.62 7.47 -2.59
C ASP A 25 -6.41 7.58 -1.07
N TRP A 26 -7.24 8.37 -0.40
CA TRP A 26 -7.15 8.60 1.04
C TRP A 26 -7.79 7.43 1.80
N LYS A 27 -6.95 6.54 2.33
CA LYS A 27 -7.41 5.37 3.08
C LYS A 27 -7.84 5.80 4.48
N LEU A 28 -9.08 5.52 4.83
CA LEU A 28 -9.61 5.74 6.17
C LEU A 28 -8.94 4.74 7.13
N ARG A 29 -8.52 5.25 8.29
CA ARG A 29 -8.03 4.47 9.42
C ARG A 29 -8.73 4.92 10.70
N SER A 30 -8.80 4.02 11.68
CA SER A 30 -9.47 4.27 12.96
C SER A 30 -8.62 3.80 14.13
N SER A 31 -8.58 4.61 15.19
CA SER A 31 -8.17 4.17 16.53
C SER A 31 -9.05 3.02 17.02
N VAL A 32 -8.53 2.21 17.94
CA VAL A 32 -9.33 1.21 18.64
C VAL A 32 -10.34 1.91 19.55
N GLY A 33 -11.61 1.47 19.51
CA GLY A 33 -12.70 2.14 20.23
C GLY A 33 -12.58 2.14 21.76
N ILE A 34 -11.72 1.28 22.32
CA ILE A 34 -11.37 1.24 23.75
C ILE A 34 -10.41 2.38 24.08
N THR A 35 -9.28 2.47 23.37
CA THR A 35 -8.19 3.43 23.63
C THR A 35 -8.55 4.87 23.27
N GLN A 36 -9.44 5.08 22.29
CA GLN A 36 -9.90 6.43 21.92
C GLN A 36 -10.60 7.17 23.07
N LYS A 37 -11.25 6.44 23.98
CA LYS A 37 -11.98 6.99 25.14
C LYS A 37 -11.11 7.18 26.37
N CYS A 38 -9.99 6.47 26.47
CA CYS A 38 -9.05 6.55 27.58
C CYS A 38 -8.22 7.84 27.52
N ASP A 39 -7.80 8.34 28.68
CA ASP A 39 -6.80 9.42 28.76
C ASP A 39 -5.39 8.91 28.44
N LEU A 40 -4.49 9.84 28.13
CA LEU A 40 -3.13 9.50 27.66
C LEU A 40 -2.37 8.62 28.66
N SER A 41 -2.52 8.86 29.96
CA SER A 41 -1.88 8.08 31.03
C SER A 41 -2.41 6.64 31.11
N GLU A 42 -3.66 6.38 30.73
CA GLU A 42 -4.22 5.02 30.70
C GLU A 42 -3.73 4.19 29.52
N LEU A 43 -3.06 4.80 28.53
CA LEU A 43 -2.52 4.08 27.38
C LEU A 43 -1.31 3.20 27.73
N GLU A 44 -0.66 3.45 28.87
CA GLU A 44 0.48 2.67 29.36
C GLU A 44 0.07 1.27 29.88
N ASP A 45 -1.19 1.09 30.30
CA ASP A 45 -1.75 -0.18 30.82
C ASP A 45 -2.06 -1.22 29.70
N PHE A 46 -1.90 -0.86 28.43
CA PHE A 46 -2.27 -1.70 27.30
C PHE A 46 -1.09 -2.48 26.73
N THR A 47 -1.27 -3.78 26.57
CA THR A 47 -0.33 -4.67 25.87
C THR A 47 -0.84 -4.94 24.45
N ILE A 48 0.08 -4.89 23.47
CA ILE A 48 -0.21 -5.19 22.06
C ILE A 48 0.53 -6.46 21.67
N LEU A 49 -0.21 -7.43 21.14
CA LEU A 49 0.32 -8.60 20.44
C LEU A 49 0.09 -8.40 18.94
N ALA A 50 1.11 -8.70 18.13
CA ALA A 50 1.10 -8.52 16.69
C ALA A 50 1.76 -9.72 15.99
N GLU A 51 1.40 -9.95 14.73
CA GLU A 51 2.02 -10.94 13.84
C GLU A 51 3.52 -10.66 13.60
N GLU A 52 4.26 -11.70 13.16
CA GLU A 52 5.64 -11.53 12.70
C GLU A 52 5.73 -10.63 11.44
N PRO A 53 6.84 -9.90 11.23
CA PRO A 53 7.00 -9.02 10.07
C PRO A 53 6.87 -9.77 8.72
N ASN A 54 5.83 -9.45 7.96
CA ASN A 54 5.57 -10.03 6.64
C ASN A 54 5.58 -8.97 5.53
N LYS A 55 5.59 -9.44 4.26
CA LYS A 55 5.66 -8.57 3.06
C LYS A 55 4.33 -7.96 2.65
N ASP A 56 3.20 -8.56 3.03
CA ASP A 56 1.88 -8.15 2.57
C ASP A 56 1.44 -6.85 3.26
N ILE A 57 1.24 -5.80 2.47
CA ILE A 57 0.84 -4.47 2.94
C ILE A 57 -0.68 -4.35 3.18
N TYR A 58 -1.49 -5.31 2.72
CA TYR A 58 -2.94 -5.33 2.87
C TYR A 58 -3.43 -6.20 4.04
N GLN A 59 -2.53 -6.97 4.66
CA GLN A 59 -2.83 -7.75 5.86
C GLN A 59 -2.16 -7.12 7.10
N PHE A 60 -2.87 -7.17 8.23
CA PHE A 60 -2.30 -6.99 9.57
C PHE A 60 -3.24 -7.61 10.60
N ASN A 61 -2.75 -8.61 11.34
CA ASN A 61 -3.46 -9.21 12.45
C ASN A 61 -2.75 -8.94 13.78
N GLY A 62 -3.53 -8.63 14.81
CA GLY A 62 -3.03 -8.51 16.18
C GLY A 62 -4.17 -8.40 17.19
N SER A 63 -3.83 -8.19 18.45
CA SER A 63 -4.78 -7.94 19.53
C SER A 63 -4.22 -6.96 20.54
N ILE A 64 -5.10 -6.16 21.15
CA ILE A 64 -4.78 -5.26 22.25
C ILE A 64 -5.60 -5.65 23.48
N SER A 65 -4.95 -5.77 24.63
CA SER A 65 -5.60 -6.06 25.92
C SER A 65 -5.13 -5.08 26.99
N LYS A 66 -5.99 -4.83 27.99
CA LYS A 66 -5.67 -4.00 29.16
C LYS A 66 -5.40 -4.93 30.35
N ASN A 67 -4.25 -4.76 31.00
CA ASN A 67 -3.81 -5.53 32.18
C ASN A 67 -3.65 -7.06 32.00
N GLU A 68 -2.69 -7.50 31.18
CA GLU A 68 -2.23 -8.90 31.17
C GLU A 68 -0.72 -9.03 31.45
N ALA A 69 -0.36 -8.94 32.72
CA ALA A 69 0.94 -9.43 33.21
C ALA A 69 1.07 -10.97 33.15
N PHE A 70 0.00 -11.68 32.75
CA PHE A 70 -0.12 -13.14 32.84
C PHE A 70 0.31 -13.87 31.55
N LEU A 71 -0.18 -13.44 30.37
CA LEU A 71 0.10 -14.10 29.08
C LEU A 71 1.58 -14.04 28.65
N ILE A 72 2.34 -13.04 29.09
CA ILE A 72 3.76 -12.89 28.73
C ILE A 72 4.61 -14.04 29.33
N ASN A 73 4.16 -14.71 30.39
CA ASN A 73 4.91 -15.80 31.00
C ASN A 73 4.69 -17.14 30.27
N GLU A 74 3.45 -17.49 29.89
CA GLU A 74 3.17 -18.71 29.11
C GLU A 74 3.86 -18.66 27.73
N ILE A 75 3.80 -17.52 27.03
CA ILE A 75 4.46 -17.36 25.72
C ILE A 75 6.00 -17.45 25.84
N LYS A 76 6.58 -17.01 26.96
CA LYS A 76 8.02 -17.18 27.23
C LYS A 76 8.39 -18.64 27.47
N GLU A 77 7.58 -19.41 28.18
CA GLU A 77 7.83 -20.85 28.36
C GLU A 77 7.69 -21.62 27.04
N GLU A 78 6.70 -21.29 26.21
CA GLU A 78 6.56 -21.90 24.88
C GLU A 78 7.73 -21.53 23.94
N THR A 79 8.13 -20.26 23.86
CA THR A 79 9.24 -19.84 22.97
C THR A 79 10.61 -20.36 23.40
N TYR A 80 10.88 -20.49 24.70
CA TYR A 80 12.10 -21.16 25.18
C TYR A 80 12.12 -22.65 24.82
N ASN A 81 10.98 -23.35 24.99
CA ASN A 81 10.87 -24.75 24.59
C ASN A 81 10.99 -24.93 23.06
N PHE A 82 10.35 -24.07 22.25
CA PHE A 82 10.43 -24.14 20.79
C PHE A 82 11.85 -23.81 20.26
N GLY A 83 12.55 -22.88 20.92
CA GLY A 83 13.96 -22.56 20.62
C GLY A 83 14.92 -23.71 20.91
N PHE A 84 14.67 -24.48 21.97
CA PHE A 84 15.48 -25.66 22.30
C PHE A 84 15.18 -26.84 21.35
N PHE A 85 13.90 -27.13 21.11
CA PHE A 85 13.48 -28.24 20.25
C PHE A 85 13.77 -28.00 18.76
N SER A 86 13.66 -26.77 18.24
CA SER A 86 14.04 -26.49 16.84
C SER A 86 15.54 -26.68 16.61
N LYS A 87 16.38 -26.29 17.58
CA LYS A 87 17.84 -26.45 17.52
C LYS A 87 18.28 -27.92 17.62
N LEU A 88 17.57 -28.73 18.42
CA LEU A 88 17.73 -30.19 18.46
C LEU A 88 17.23 -30.86 17.19
N LYS A 89 16.07 -30.45 16.65
CA LYS A 89 15.52 -31.00 15.41
C LYS A 89 16.45 -30.73 14.21
N HIS A 90 16.99 -29.52 14.11
CA HIS A 90 17.95 -29.15 13.07
C HIS A 90 19.32 -29.88 13.18
N LEU A 91 19.61 -30.48 14.34
CA LEU A 91 20.76 -31.36 14.59
C LEU A 91 20.46 -32.84 14.30
N PHE A 92 19.19 -33.27 14.38
CA PHE A 92 18.78 -34.67 14.16
C PHE A 92 18.23 -34.96 12.74
N ASP A 93 17.65 -33.98 12.04
CA ASP A 93 17.13 -34.17 10.66
C ASP A 93 18.24 -34.25 9.59
N LYS A 94 19.51 -33.97 9.92
CA LYS A 94 20.61 -33.91 8.95
C LYS A 94 21.19 -35.28 8.54
N LYS A 95 20.40 -36.37 8.62
CA LYS A 95 20.92 -37.74 8.43
C LYS A 95 20.07 -38.76 7.67
N ASN A 96 18.84 -38.43 7.25
CA ASN A 96 18.01 -39.33 6.43
C ASN A 96 17.15 -38.53 5.44
N GLU A 97 17.62 -38.39 4.20
CA GLU A 97 16.75 -38.27 3.02
C GLU A 97 17.58 -38.45 1.74
N GLU A 98 17.59 -39.68 1.22
CA GLU A 98 17.89 -40.00 -0.18
C GLU A 98 16.70 -40.77 -0.76
N VAL A 99 16.58 -40.73 -2.10
CA VAL A 99 15.63 -41.45 -2.96
C VAL A 99 14.21 -40.82 -3.10
N ILE A 100 14.03 -40.10 -4.21
CA ILE A 100 12.74 -39.91 -4.90
C ILE A 100 12.93 -40.46 -6.34
N PRO A 101 12.04 -41.32 -6.87
CA PRO A 101 12.16 -41.83 -8.24
C PRO A 101 11.68 -40.82 -9.31
N LEU A 102 12.13 -41.05 -10.55
CA LEU A 102 12.16 -40.11 -11.67
C LEU A 102 10.99 -40.25 -12.65
N SER A 103 10.45 -39.12 -13.14
CA SER A 103 9.83 -38.97 -14.48
C SER A 103 9.78 -37.45 -14.82
N SER A 104 10.67 -36.90 -15.65
CA SER A 104 10.57 -36.81 -17.12
C SER A 104 9.26 -36.14 -17.60
N THR A 105 9.24 -35.05 -18.39
CA THR A 105 10.28 -34.27 -19.08
C THR A 105 10.12 -32.76 -18.75
N ASP A 106 10.81 -31.74 -19.29
CA ASP A 106 11.69 -31.60 -20.47
C ASP A 106 12.85 -30.60 -20.22
N SER A 107 13.79 -30.52 -21.18
CA SER A 107 15.05 -29.76 -21.08
C SER A 107 15.10 -28.48 -21.92
N VAL A 108 15.82 -27.44 -21.45
CA VAL A 108 16.85 -26.73 -22.25
C VAL A 108 17.97 -26.23 -21.32
N ASP A 109 19.20 -26.74 -21.52
CA ASP A 109 20.41 -26.33 -20.79
C ASP A 109 21.10 -25.10 -21.40
N TRP A 110 21.87 -24.36 -20.59
CA TRP A 110 23.33 -24.27 -20.80
C TRP A 110 24.14 -23.72 -19.61
N LEU A 111 25.11 -24.55 -19.19
CA LEU A 111 26.45 -24.29 -18.63
C LEU A 111 26.75 -23.04 -17.75
N ILE A 112 27.43 -23.31 -16.63
CA ILE A 112 28.90 -23.16 -16.54
C ILE A 112 29.48 -24.16 -15.53
N GLU A 113 30.60 -24.81 -15.89
CA GLU A 113 31.38 -25.68 -15.01
C GLU A 113 32.08 -24.89 -13.89
N ASN A 114 32.38 -25.54 -12.76
CA ASN A 114 33.62 -25.26 -12.06
C ASN A 114 34.17 -26.52 -11.37
N LYS A 115 35.50 -26.70 -11.45
CA LYS A 115 36.21 -27.89 -10.97
C LYS A 115 36.68 -27.76 -9.52
N ASN A 116 36.91 -28.90 -8.89
CA ASN A 116 37.44 -29.06 -7.52
C ASN A 116 38.84 -28.44 -7.35
N THR A 117 39.05 -27.88 -6.15
CA THR A 117 40.29 -27.60 -5.35
C THR A 117 39.90 -26.47 -4.37
N ASP A 118 40.00 -26.55 -3.04
CA ASP A 118 40.72 -27.47 -2.14
C ASP A 118 39.96 -27.71 -0.82
N LEU A 119 40.15 -28.88 -0.21
CA LEU A 119 39.61 -29.26 1.11
C LEU A 119 40.74 -29.86 1.97
N GLU A 120 41.62 -29.03 2.55
CA GLU A 120 42.77 -29.57 3.32
C GLU A 120 43.31 -28.70 4.48
N GLU A 121 42.54 -27.75 5.04
CA GLU A 121 42.99 -26.91 6.19
C GLU A 121 42.19 -27.03 7.51
N GLU A 122 41.19 -27.92 7.63
CA GLU A 122 40.39 -28.07 8.87
C GLU A 122 40.85 -29.18 9.84
N MET A 123 41.93 -29.93 9.53
CA MET A 123 42.44 -30.99 10.40
C MET A 123 43.87 -30.72 10.90
N MET A 124 44.01 -29.83 11.91
CA MET A 124 45.09 -29.85 12.93
C MET A 124 45.01 -28.63 13.89
N LYS A 125 44.05 -28.60 14.84
CA LYS A 125 44.14 -27.66 16.00
C LYS A 125 43.27 -27.89 17.26
N THR A 126 42.53 -29.00 17.39
CA THR A 126 41.69 -29.23 18.59
C THR A 126 41.69 -30.67 19.09
N VAL A 127 42.87 -31.31 19.06
CA VAL A 127 43.20 -32.48 19.89
C VAL A 127 44.00 -31.96 21.09
N GLU A 128 43.75 -32.52 22.28
CA GLU A 128 44.08 -31.95 23.60
C GLU A 128 43.20 -30.72 23.92
N ILE A 129 42.39 -30.66 24.99
CA ILE A 129 42.50 -31.30 26.30
C ILE A 129 41.14 -31.90 26.73
N LYS A 130 41.07 -33.24 26.86
CA LYS A 130 40.05 -33.96 27.65
C LYS A 130 40.74 -34.76 28.76
N LYS A 131 41.16 -34.06 29.81
CA LYS A 131 41.57 -34.64 31.11
C LYS A 131 41.32 -33.58 32.20
N TYR A 132 40.19 -33.66 32.89
CA TYR A 132 39.97 -33.29 34.30
C TYR A 132 38.47 -33.36 34.64
N GLN A 133 37.99 -34.58 34.91
CA GLN A 133 36.89 -34.83 35.83
C GLN A 133 37.32 -36.00 36.72
N GLU A 134 36.68 -36.09 37.90
CA GLU A 134 37.00 -36.97 39.04
C GLU A 134 38.10 -36.46 40.00
N ASN A 135 37.83 -36.67 41.29
CA ASN A 135 38.65 -36.37 42.49
C ASN A 135 38.75 -34.91 42.97
N LYS A 136 37.70 -34.44 43.64
CA LYS A 136 37.79 -34.18 45.09
C LYS A 136 36.42 -34.12 45.79
N ASN A 137 36.29 -34.92 46.86
CA ASN A 137 35.25 -34.77 47.88
C ASN A 137 35.78 -33.92 49.06
N GLU A 138 34.86 -33.60 49.96
CA GLU A 138 35.02 -33.20 51.37
C GLU A 138 35.15 -31.71 51.75
N LEU A 139 34.37 -31.41 52.80
CA LEU A 139 34.42 -30.32 53.79
C LEU A 139 33.55 -29.05 53.59
N ASP A 140 32.57 -28.98 54.49
CA ASP A 140 32.07 -27.81 55.26
C ASP A 140 30.88 -26.97 54.74
N ASP A 141 29.71 -27.60 54.85
CA ASP A 141 28.57 -27.23 55.72
C ASP A 141 28.36 -25.78 56.26
N ASN A 142 27.06 -25.50 56.47
CA ASN A 142 26.39 -24.39 57.15
C ASN A 142 26.00 -23.19 56.23
N PHE A 143 24.74 -22.73 56.15
CA PHE A 143 23.59 -22.88 57.07
C PHE A 143 22.23 -23.10 56.35
N LEU A 144 21.31 -23.74 57.09
CA LEU A 144 19.87 -23.97 56.83
C LEU A 144 19.10 -22.69 56.33
N CYS A 145 17.92 -22.77 55.69
CA CYS A 145 16.72 -23.47 56.20
C CYS A 145 15.55 -23.64 55.19
N LYS A 146 15.07 -24.90 55.04
CA LYS A 146 13.66 -25.39 55.08
C LYS A 146 12.56 -24.71 54.23
N ASN A 147 11.60 -25.42 53.62
CA ASN A 147 11.35 -26.88 53.54
C ASN A 147 10.35 -27.19 52.41
N ASP A 148 10.42 -28.40 51.87
CA ASP A 148 9.50 -28.96 50.87
C ASP A 148 8.09 -29.26 51.42
N LYS A 149 7.09 -29.37 50.53
CA LYS A 149 6.52 -30.71 50.18
C LYS A 149 5.47 -30.71 49.05
N ILE A 150 5.79 -31.53 48.07
CA ILE A 150 4.96 -32.26 47.10
C ILE A 150 3.57 -32.66 47.66
N ILE A 151 2.49 -32.46 46.88
CA ILE A 151 1.26 -33.28 46.91
C ILE A 151 0.77 -33.54 45.47
N ASP A 152 0.37 -34.79 45.22
CA ASP A 152 -0.05 -35.36 43.94
C ASP A 152 -1.41 -34.89 43.37
N LEU A 153 -1.55 -35.09 42.06
CA LEU A 153 -2.79 -34.98 41.31
C LEU A 153 -3.78 -36.14 41.58
N LYS A 154 -5.08 -35.82 41.46
CA LYS A 154 -6.26 -36.73 41.41
C LYS A 154 -6.78 -37.33 42.73
N LYS A 155 -7.77 -36.67 43.34
CA LYS A 155 -9.08 -37.29 43.69
C LYS A 155 -10.17 -36.33 44.21
N VAL A 156 -11.43 -36.76 44.04
CA VAL A 156 -12.65 -36.38 44.79
C VAL A 156 -13.41 -35.07 44.43
N SER A 157 -14.44 -35.30 43.60
CA SER A 157 -15.81 -34.77 43.59
C SER A 157 -16.36 -33.83 44.70
N ILE A 158 -17.17 -32.86 44.23
CA ILE A 158 -18.48 -32.40 44.75
C ILE A 158 -18.60 -32.10 46.26
N ILE A 159 -18.62 -30.81 46.61
CA ILE A 159 -19.47 -30.24 47.68
C ILE A 159 -20.08 -28.91 47.17
N GLN A 160 -21.34 -28.65 47.48
CA GLN A 160 -22.08 -27.42 47.13
C GLN A 160 -21.96 -26.31 48.19
N SER A 161 -22.34 -25.10 47.78
CA SER A 161 -22.74 -23.93 48.58
C SER A 161 -21.63 -23.13 49.29
N GLY A 162 -21.56 -21.85 48.94
CA GLY A 162 -20.57 -20.88 49.43
C GLY A 162 -20.57 -19.62 48.58
N THR A 163 -21.55 -18.74 48.77
CA THR A 163 -21.68 -17.49 48.01
C THR A 163 -20.63 -16.45 48.44
N SER A 164 -19.61 -16.25 47.60
CA SER A 164 -18.79 -15.04 47.60
C SER A 164 -18.56 -14.58 46.16
N SER A 165 -19.00 -13.36 45.86
CA SER A 165 -18.98 -12.81 44.51
C SER A 165 -17.57 -12.41 44.07
N LEU A 166 -16.86 -13.32 43.41
CA LEU A 166 -15.70 -12.97 42.59
C LEU A 166 -16.18 -12.09 41.42
N GLN A 167 -15.97 -10.78 41.53
CA GLN A 167 -16.12 -9.87 40.40
C GLN A 167 -15.06 -10.21 39.35
N THR A 168 -15.46 -10.94 38.31
CA THR A 168 -14.66 -11.09 37.10
C THR A 168 -14.52 -9.71 36.45
N LYS A 169 -13.38 -9.03 36.67
CA LYS A 169 -12.99 -7.87 35.86
C LYS A 169 -12.98 -8.32 34.40
N SER A 170 -13.89 -7.80 33.60
CA SER A 170 -14.03 -8.15 32.19
C SER A 170 -12.75 -7.75 31.45
N LEU A 171 -11.99 -8.74 30.98
CA LEU A 171 -10.74 -8.51 30.27
C LEU A 171 -11.06 -7.92 28.89
N SER A 172 -10.74 -6.64 28.70
CA SER A 172 -11.13 -5.88 27.52
C SER A 172 -10.14 -6.14 26.37
N ILE A 173 -10.31 -7.27 25.70
CA ILE A 173 -9.56 -7.63 24.49
C ILE A 173 -10.25 -7.01 23.28
N ALA A 174 -9.49 -6.38 22.39
CA ALA A 174 -9.94 -6.01 21.05
C ALA A 174 -8.98 -6.57 19.98
N GLY A 175 -9.55 -7.08 18.88
CA GLY A 175 -8.77 -7.42 17.69
C GLY A 175 -8.25 -6.17 17.00
N LEU A 176 -7.02 -6.23 16.50
CA LEU A 176 -6.41 -5.23 15.64
C LEU A 176 -6.42 -5.74 14.20
N SER A 177 -6.79 -4.86 13.28
CA SER A 177 -6.80 -5.11 11.84
C SER A 177 -5.99 -4.05 11.10
N LEU A 178 -5.88 -4.18 9.77
CA LEU A 178 -5.31 -3.16 8.90
C LEU A 178 -5.93 -1.76 9.14
N GLU A 179 -7.21 -1.66 9.52
CA GLU A 179 -7.88 -0.37 9.81
C GLU A 179 -7.24 0.38 10.98
N ASN A 180 -6.58 -0.33 11.90
CA ASN A 180 -5.93 0.22 13.08
C ASN A 180 -4.42 0.44 12.89
N MET A 181 -3.88 0.15 11.71
CA MET A 181 -2.44 0.17 11.44
C MET A 181 -2.04 1.21 10.39
N ILE A 182 -0.98 1.95 10.69
CA ILE A 182 -0.30 2.90 9.80
C ILE A 182 1.08 2.34 9.47
N TRP A 183 1.41 2.24 8.19
CA TRP A 183 2.71 1.75 7.72
C TRP A 183 3.77 2.87 7.68
N MET A 184 5.03 2.49 7.56
CA MET A 184 6.10 3.46 7.27
C MET A 184 5.87 4.11 5.89
N ASN A 185 6.32 5.35 5.70
CA ASN A 185 6.18 6.15 4.46
C ASN A 185 4.74 6.56 4.06
N THR A 186 3.71 6.31 4.88
CA THR A 186 2.37 6.89 4.65
C THR A 186 2.26 8.32 5.14
N VAL A 187 1.51 9.18 4.45
CA VAL A 187 1.26 10.56 4.86
C VAL A 187 -0.07 10.67 5.60
N ILE A 188 -0.09 11.25 6.80
CA ILE A 188 -1.32 11.54 7.58
C ILE A 188 -1.86 12.93 7.21
N ALA A 189 -3.17 13.05 6.94
CA ALA A 189 -3.76 14.28 6.40
C ALA A 189 -4.50 15.17 7.41
N THR A 190 -5.23 14.55 8.34
CA THR A 190 -6.35 15.22 9.02
C THR A 190 -6.08 15.73 10.42
N CYS A 191 -5.31 14.98 11.20
CA CYS A 191 -5.23 15.19 12.65
C CYS A 191 -3.94 14.63 13.22
N SER A 192 -3.56 15.08 14.41
CA SER A 192 -2.51 14.44 15.19
C SER A 192 -2.98 13.10 15.75
N VAL A 193 -2.04 12.16 15.86
CA VAL A 193 -2.28 10.76 16.20
C VAL A 193 -1.28 10.31 17.25
N VAL A 194 -1.77 9.63 18.27
CA VAL A 194 -0.96 8.88 19.25
C VAL A 194 -1.06 7.40 18.89
N GLY A 195 0.08 6.72 18.78
CA GLY A 195 0.14 5.34 18.37
C GLY A 195 1.38 4.60 18.89
N CYS A 196 1.29 3.28 18.96
CA CYS A 196 2.39 2.42 19.39
C CYS A 196 3.18 1.90 18.17
N VAL A 197 4.51 2.00 18.22
CA VAL A 197 5.38 1.54 17.14
C VAL A 197 5.71 0.06 17.33
N VAL A 198 5.15 -0.80 16.47
CA VAL A 198 5.32 -2.26 16.52
C VAL A 198 6.54 -2.74 15.73
N TYR A 199 6.74 -2.22 14.51
CA TYR A 199 7.85 -2.58 13.62
C TYR A 199 8.76 -1.38 13.39
N THR A 200 10.08 -1.60 13.35
CA THR A 200 11.09 -0.54 13.15
C THR A 200 12.18 -0.98 12.19
N GLY A 201 12.85 -0.02 11.54
CA GLY A 201 13.98 -0.28 10.65
C GLY A 201 13.66 -1.32 9.56
N ASN A 202 14.45 -2.40 9.53
CA ASN A 202 14.35 -3.46 8.54
C ASN A 202 13.06 -4.28 8.62
N ASP A 203 12.37 -4.28 9.77
CA ASP A 203 11.13 -5.05 9.99
C ASP A 203 9.90 -4.30 9.45
N THR A 204 10.07 -3.07 8.95
CA THR A 204 8.99 -2.33 8.31
C THR A 204 8.70 -2.90 6.93
N LYS A 205 7.42 -3.10 6.60
CA LYS A 205 7.00 -3.72 5.31
C LYS A 205 7.59 -3.01 4.08
N ALA A 206 7.80 -1.69 4.14
CA ALA A 206 8.49 -0.91 3.12
C ALA A 206 9.95 -1.36 2.91
N MET A 207 10.70 -1.59 3.99
CA MET A 207 12.09 -2.05 3.91
C MET A 207 12.19 -3.52 3.50
N ILE A 208 11.30 -4.40 3.98
CA ILE A 208 11.26 -5.83 3.58
C ILE A 208 10.98 -5.97 2.07
N ASN A 209 10.19 -5.06 1.49
CA ASN A 209 9.92 -5.01 0.06
C ASN A 209 10.96 -4.21 -0.77
N THR A 210 11.90 -3.52 -0.12
CA THR A 210 12.97 -2.77 -0.79
C THR A 210 14.14 -3.67 -1.14
N SER A 211 14.52 -3.71 -2.43
CA SER A 211 15.73 -4.40 -2.87
C SER A 211 17.01 -3.65 -2.45
N LYS A 212 18.05 -4.38 -2.04
CA LYS A 212 19.35 -3.79 -1.71
C LYS A 212 19.93 -3.08 -2.96
N PRO A 213 20.52 -1.88 -2.82
CA PRO A 213 21.11 -1.18 -3.95
C PRO A 213 22.25 -1.99 -4.56
N ARG A 214 22.22 -2.16 -5.89
CA ARG A 214 23.26 -2.82 -6.68
C ARG A 214 23.95 -1.84 -7.60
N ASN A 215 25.27 -2.00 -7.78
CA ASN A 215 26.00 -1.31 -8.83
C ASN A 215 25.44 -1.77 -10.19
N LYS A 216 25.08 -0.82 -11.05
CA LYS A 216 24.56 -1.10 -12.38
C LYS A 216 25.72 -1.03 -13.38
N ILE A 217 25.88 -2.09 -14.18
CA ILE A 217 26.90 -2.19 -15.25
C ILE A 217 26.15 -2.14 -16.59
N GLY A 218 26.67 -1.36 -17.55
CA GLY A 218 26.09 -1.23 -18.88
C GLY A 218 26.40 -2.42 -19.79
N GLN A 219 25.62 -2.60 -20.86
CA GLN A 219 25.95 -3.56 -21.91
C GLN A 219 27.23 -3.14 -22.65
N PHE A 220 27.48 -1.83 -22.78
CA PHE A 220 28.71 -1.28 -23.37
C PHE A 220 29.97 -1.63 -22.56
N ASP A 221 29.92 -1.64 -21.22
CA ASP A 221 31.07 -2.09 -20.40
C ASP A 221 31.39 -3.59 -20.65
N LEU A 222 30.36 -4.43 -20.85
CA LEU A 222 30.53 -5.86 -21.15
C LEU A 222 31.13 -6.09 -22.54
N GLU A 223 30.72 -5.31 -23.54
CA GLU A 223 31.31 -5.31 -24.88
C GLU A 223 32.79 -4.91 -24.84
N LEU A 224 33.14 -3.85 -24.10
CA LEU A 224 34.52 -3.39 -23.94
C LEU A 224 35.41 -4.41 -23.22
N ASP A 225 34.89 -5.07 -22.19
CA ASP A 225 35.59 -6.16 -21.50
C ASP A 225 35.82 -7.35 -22.45
N MET A 226 34.84 -7.71 -23.27
CA MET A 226 35.00 -8.74 -24.32
C MET A 226 36.08 -8.38 -25.34
N TYR A 227 36.10 -7.13 -25.85
CA TYR A 227 37.15 -6.67 -26.76
C TYR A 227 38.54 -6.61 -26.09
N SER A 228 38.60 -6.19 -24.84
CA SER A 228 39.86 -6.12 -24.06
C SER A 228 40.45 -7.52 -23.82
N LYS A 229 39.59 -8.50 -23.48
CA LYS A 229 39.96 -9.92 -23.38
C LYS A 229 40.47 -10.47 -24.71
N PHE A 230 39.78 -10.19 -25.82
CA PHE A 230 40.21 -10.63 -27.15
C PHE A 230 41.58 -10.04 -27.56
N LEU A 231 41.81 -8.76 -27.32
CA LEU A 231 43.10 -8.09 -27.57
C LEU A 231 44.21 -8.65 -26.68
N GLY A 232 43.92 -8.94 -25.41
CA GLY A 232 44.88 -9.54 -24.47
C GLY A 232 45.30 -10.96 -24.85
N ILE A 233 44.35 -11.81 -25.23
CA ILE A 233 44.62 -13.16 -25.75
C ILE A 233 45.47 -13.06 -27.04
N THR A 234 45.09 -12.17 -27.96
CA THR A 234 45.84 -11.95 -29.21
C THR A 234 47.28 -11.50 -28.95
N SER A 235 47.48 -10.55 -28.03
CA SER A 235 48.81 -10.06 -27.63
C SER A 235 49.67 -11.17 -27.00
N ALA A 236 49.09 -12.00 -26.13
CA ALA A 236 49.79 -13.15 -25.54
C ALA A 236 50.20 -14.21 -26.59
N VAL A 237 49.31 -14.52 -27.54
CA VAL A 237 49.61 -15.44 -28.65
C VAL A 237 50.75 -14.90 -29.53
N VAL A 238 50.70 -13.62 -29.91
CA VAL A 238 51.77 -12.99 -30.70
C VAL A 238 53.10 -12.99 -29.93
N ALA A 239 53.09 -12.65 -28.63
CA ALA A 239 54.29 -12.74 -27.78
C ALA A 239 54.86 -14.18 -27.72
N GLY A 240 53.99 -15.19 -27.68
CA GLY A 240 54.36 -16.61 -27.75
C GLY A 240 55.04 -16.98 -29.08
N VAL A 241 54.48 -16.56 -30.21
CA VAL A 241 55.05 -16.80 -31.55
C VAL A 241 56.43 -16.12 -31.69
N PHE A 242 56.60 -14.87 -31.27
CA PHE A 242 57.90 -14.20 -31.31
C PHE A 242 58.93 -14.82 -30.35
N ALA A 243 58.50 -15.29 -29.18
CA ALA A 243 59.36 -16.04 -28.27
C ALA A 243 59.81 -17.38 -28.86
N TYR A 244 58.92 -18.09 -29.56
CA TYR A 244 59.22 -19.32 -30.28
C TYR A 244 60.21 -19.09 -31.44
N MET A 245 59.96 -18.09 -32.28
CA MET A 245 60.85 -17.72 -33.40
C MET A 245 62.27 -17.34 -32.95
N LYS A 246 62.44 -16.87 -31.71
CA LYS A 246 63.75 -16.55 -31.13
C LYS A 246 64.56 -17.79 -30.71
N GLY A 247 63.91 -18.96 -30.57
CA GLY A 247 64.55 -20.23 -30.21
C GLY A 247 64.58 -20.53 -28.70
N PHE A 248 64.58 -21.83 -28.39
CA PHE A 248 64.53 -22.37 -27.02
C PHE A 248 65.90 -22.36 -26.32
N ASN A 249 66.29 -21.21 -25.79
CA ASN A 249 67.38 -21.11 -24.81
C ASN A 249 66.83 -21.18 -23.37
N SER A 250 67.70 -21.35 -22.38
CA SER A 250 67.35 -21.37 -20.94
C SER A 250 66.56 -20.15 -20.46
N ASN A 251 66.64 -19.03 -21.19
CA ASN A 251 65.94 -17.77 -20.91
C ASN A 251 64.66 -17.57 -21.75
N SER A 252 64.02 -18.66 -22.22
CA SER A 252 62.79 -18.61 -23.04
C SER A 252 61.63 -17.87 -22.35
N LEU A 253 61.40 -18.11 -21.06
CA LEU A 253 60.40 -17.40 -20.26
C LEU A 253 60.68 -15.89 -20.17
N VAL A 254 61.95 -15.51 -20.01
CA VAL A 254 62.37 -14.10 -20.00
C VAL A 254 62.15 -13.46 -21.38
N ALA A 255 62.35 -14.20 -22.47
CA ALA A 255 62.04 -13.73 -23.81
C ALA A 255 60.53 -13.53 -24.02
N TYR A 256 59.70 -14.48 -23.57
CA TYR A 256 58.24 -14.40 -23.63
C TYR A 256 57.72 -13.18 -22.86
N VAL A 257 58.13 -12.99 -21.60
CA VAL A 257 57.72 -11.83 -20.79
C VAL A 257 58.17 -10.50 -21.42
N ARG A 258 59.37 -10.44 -22.02
CA ARG A 258 59.82 -9.24 -22.75
C ARG A 258 58.95 -8.93 -23.97
N PHE A 259 58.56 -9.94 -24.76
CA PHE A 259 57.66 -9.72 -25.90
C PHE A 259 56.24 -9.36 -25.44
N LEU A 260 55.74 -9.97 -24.35
CA LEU A 260 54.45 -9.63 -23.76
C LEU A 260 54.40 -8.17 -23.31
N VAL A 261 55.45 -7.68 -22.62
CA VAL A 261 55.57 -6.25 -22.23
C VAL A 261 55.70 -5.32 -23.44
N LEU A 262 56.32 -5.77 -24.53
CA LEU A 262 56.40 -4.98 -25.77
C LEU A 262 55.02 -4.86 -26.44
N PHE A 263 54.27 -5.96 -26.52
CA PHE A 263 52.93 -6.01 -27.11
C PHE A 263 51.79 -5.64 -26.13
N SER A 264 52.06 -5.34 -24.86
CA SER A 264 51.01 -4.90 -23.92
C SER A 264 50.45 -3.51 -24.26
N SER A 265 51.22 -2.73 -25.03
CA SER A 265 50.79 -1.45 -25.63
C SER A 265 49.58 -1.57 -26.58
N VAL A 266 49.27 -2.78 -27.05
CA VAL A 266 48.07 -3.07 -27.87
C VAL A 266 46.77 -2.90 -27.08
N ILE A 267 46.80 -3.05 -25.75
CA ILE A 267 45.66 -2.74 -24.89
C ILE A 267 45.80 -1.28 -24.43
N PRO A 268 44.96 -0.34 -24.92
CA PRO A 268 45.05 1.07 -24.53
C PRO A 268 44.62 1.26 -23.06
N LEU A 269 45.60 1.33 -22.16
CA LEU A 269 45.39 1.58 -20.72
C LEU A 269 44.56 2.84 -20.43
N SER A 270 44.64 3.85 -21.30
CA SER A 270 43.87 5.09 -21.20
C SER A 270 42.39 4.95 -21.55
N LEU A 271 41.98 3.90 -22.28
CA LEU A 271 40.61 3.76 -22.82
C LEU A 271 39.54 3.87 -21.73
N LYS A 272 39.73 3.16 -20.61
CA LYS A 272 38.79 3.19 -19.48
C LYS A 272 38.68 4.59 -18.87
N VAL A 273 39.81 5.27 -18.66
CA VAL A 273 39.86 6.63 -18.10
C VAL A 273 39.20 7.65 -19.05
N THR A 274 39.46 7.56 -20.36
CA THR A 274 38.84 8.43 -21.37
C THR A 274 37.32 8.24 -21.43
N ILE A 275 36.84 6.99 -21.34
CA ILE A 275 35.40 6.69 -21.32
C ILE A 275 34.74 7.20 -20.05
N ASP A 276 35.32 6.94 -18.88
CA ASP A 276 34.73 7.38 -17.61
C ASP A 276 34.74 8.93 -17.49
N MET A 277 35.75 9.61 -18.06
CA MET A 277 35.76 11.06 -18.19
C MET A 277 34.69 11.57 -19.16
N ALA A 278 34.49 10.91 -20.31
CA ALA A 278 33.44 11.26 -21.26
C ALA A 278 32.04 11.10 -20.65
N ARG A 279 31.80 9.98 -19.94
CA ARG A 279 30.57 9.72 -19.18
C ARG A 279 30.27 10.81 -18.15
N TYR A 280 31.28 11.29 -17.43
CA TYR A 280 31.15 12.41 -16.50
C TYR A 280 30.72 13.71 -17.22
N VAL A 281 31.37 14.04 -18.34
CA VAL A 281 31.04 15.23 -19.15
C VAL A 281 29.62 15.15 -19.73
N TYR A 282 29.21 14.00 -20.28
CA TYR A 282 27.85 13.81 -20.80
C TYR A 282 26.79 13.89 -19.68
N SER A 283 27.08 13.31 -18.51
CA SER A 283 26.21 13.42 -17.34
C SER A 283 26.03 14.88 -16.88
N TYR A 284 27.10 15.67 -16.92
CA TYR A 284 27.06 17.10 -16.62
C TYR A 284 26.23 17.89 -17.65
N PHE A 285 26.31 17.56 -18.94
CA PHE A 285 25.46 18.18 -19.96
C PHE A 285 23.98 17.82 -19.81
N ILE A 286 23.66 16.55 -19.52
CA ILE A 286 22.27 16.10 -19.26
C ILE A 286 21.67 16.81 -18.04
N ALA A 287 22.45 16.99 -16.97
CA ALA A 287 21.99 17.67 -15.75
C ALA A 287 21.78 19.20 -15.92
N ASN A 288 22.42 19.81 -16.91
CA ASN A 288 22.35 21.26 -17.18
C ASN A 288 21.55 21.61 -18.45
N ASP A 289 20.77 20.66 -18.99
CA ASP A 289 19.92 20.93 -20.14
C ASP A 289 18.78 21.91 -19.76
N LYS A 290 18.61 22.94 -20.58
CA LYS A 290 17.55 23.96 -20.42
C LYS A 290 16.21 23.49 -20.97
N ILE A 291 16.19 22.47 -21.83
CA ILE A 291 14.98 21.89 -22.41
C ILE A 291 14.28 20.99 -21.38
N ILE A 292 15.05 20.19 -20.64
CA ILE A 292 14.53 19.25 -19.63
C ILE A 292 14.86 19.76 -18.22
N LEU A 293 14.04 20.71 -17.76
CA LEU A 293 14.17 21.34 -16.44
C LEU A 293 14.12 20.32 -15.29
N ASN A 294 14.87 20.59 -14.22
CA ASN A 294 14.95 19.78 -12.99
C ASN A 294 15.51 18.35 -13.19
N THR A 295 16.27 18.09 -14.26
CA THR A 295 16.94 16.80 -14.47
C THR A 295 18.10 16.60 -13.49
N ILE A 296 18.07 15.51 -12.71
CA ILE A 296 19.13 15.16 -11.75
C ILE A 296 19.72 13.79 -12.11
N VAL A 297 20.96 13.77 -12.59
CA VAL A 297 21.68 12.53 -12.91
C VAL A 297 22.23 11.91 -11.62
N ARG A 298 21.59 10.84 -11.13
CA ARG A 298 22.03 10.09 -9.92
C ARG A 298 23.08 9.01 -10.17
N ASN A 299 23.23 8.57 -11.41
CA ASN A 299 24.29 7.64 -11.80
C ASN A 299 24.92 8.11 -13.11
N SER A 300 26.20 8.48 -13.06
CA SER A 300 26.96 8.97 -14.21
C SER A 300 27.60 7.87 -15.05
N SER A 301 27.48 6.58 -14.67
CA SER A 301 28.16 5.49 -15.38
C SER A 301 27.44 4.95 -16.62
N LEU A 302 26.18 5.36 -16.88
CA LEU A 302 25.32 4.79 -17.93
C LEU A 302 24.69 5.80 -18.94
N PRO A 303 25.24 7.00 -19.22
CA PRO A 303 24.59 7.94 -20.14
C PRO A 303 24.40 7.37 -21.56
N GLU A 304 25.31 6.53 -22.04
CA GLU A 304 25.23 5.87 -23.35
C GLU A 304 24.14 4.79 -23.44
N GLU A 305 23.78 4.15 -22.32
CA GLU A 305 22.74 3.13 -22.28
C GLU A 305 21.34 3.73 -22.55
N LEU A 306 21.16 5.03 -22.32
CA LEU A 306 19.93 5.75 -22.68
C LEU A 306 19.65 5.70 -24.18
N GLY A 307 20.69 5.63 -25.02
CA GLY A 307 20.57 5.46 -26.47
C GLY A 307 20.32 4.02 -26.93
N ARG A 308 20.35 3.03 -26.01
CA ARG A 308 20.19 1.59 -26.28
C ARG A 308 18.85 1.03 -25.80
N ILE A 309 18.00 1.85 -25.18
CA ILE A 309 16.71 1.42 -24.61
C ILE A 309 15.76 0.93 -25.71
N SER A 310 15.40 -0.35 -25.67
CA SER A 310 14.40 -0.95 -26.59
C SER A 310 13.00 -1.04 -25.99
N TYR A 311 12.88 -1.08 -24.66
CA TYR A 311 11.62 -1.20 -23.94
C TYR A 311 11.49 -0.12 -22.88
N PHE A 312 10.40 0.65 -22.91
CA PHE A 312 10.09 1.66 -21.90
C PHE A 312 9.00 1.14 -20.96
N LEU A 313 9.41 0.73 -19.76
CA LEU A 313 8.50 0.33 -18.69
C LEU A 313 8.14 1.57 -17.87
N THR A 314 6.95 2.11 -18.09
CA THR A 314 6.41 3.25 -17.34
C THR A 314 5.42 2.78 -16.28
N ASP A 315 5.47 3.40 -15.10
CA ASP A 315 4.32 3.39 -14.19
C ASP A 315 3.21 4.26 -14.81
N LYS A 316 1.96 3.98 -14.44
CA LYS A 316 0.80 4.80 -14.76
C LYS A 316 0.69 5.96 -13.78
N THR A 317 0.66 5.65 -12.48
CA THR A 317 0.25 6.60 -11.45
C THR A 317 1.42 7.51 -11.09
N GLY A 318 1.20 8.83 -11.07
CA GLY A 318 2.26 9.82 -10.80
C GLY A 318 3.33 9.99 -11.90
N THR A 319 3.36 9.12 -12.92
CA THR A 319 4.25 9.23 -14.09
C THR A 319 3.46 9.63 -15.34
N LEU A 320 2.49 8.83 -15.78
CA LEU A 320 1.59 9.20 -16.89
C LEU A 320 0.45 10.10 -16.43
N THR A 321 -0.05 9.91 -15.20
CA THR A 321 -1.17 10.69 -14.65
C THR A 321 -0.71 11.65 -13.56
N LYS A 322 -1.19 12.91 -13.62
CA LYS A 322 -0.97 13.94 -12.57
C LYS A 322 -1.74 13.67 -11.27
N ASN A 323 -2.58 12.63 -11.25
CA ASN A 323 -3.45 12.23 -10.14
C ASN A 323 -4.45 13.31 -9.69
N GLU A 324 -4.77 14.24 -10.60
CA GLU A 324 -5.85 15.19 -10.50
C GLU A 324 -7.03 14.69 -11.33
N MET A 325 -8.20 14.56 -10.70
CA MET A 325 -9.44 14.14 -11.35
C MET A 325 -10.36 15.34 -11.53
N GLU A 326 -11.01 15.42 -12.69
CA GLU A 326 -11.84 16.55 -13.10
C GLU A 326 -13.07 16.06 -13.87
N MET A 327 -14.26 16.61 -13.57
CA MET A 327 -15.50 16.20 -14.23
C MET A 327 -15.65 16.89 -15.59
N LYS A 328 -15.53 16.12 -16.69
CA LYS A 328 -15.45 16.66 -18.06
C LYS A 328 -16.78 16.74 -18.82
N LYS A 329 -17.63 15.72 -18.68
CA LYS A 329 -18.89 15.58 -19.44
C LYS A 329 -20.00 15.01 -18.54
N ILE A 330 -21.24 15.39 -18.84
CA ILE A 330 -22.46 14.78 -18.28
C ILE A 330 -23.45 14.49 -19.41
N HIS A 331 -24.03 13.29 -19.40
CA HIS A 331 -25.05 12.90 -20.36
C HIS A 331 -26.42 12.69 -19.72
N LEU A 332 -27.47 13.20 -20.38
CA LEU A 332 -28.88 13.05 -19.99
C LEU A 332 -29.73 12.42 -21.11
N GLY A 333 -29.07 11.72 -22.03
CA GLY A 333 -29.65 10.96 -23.14
C GLY A 333 -29.92 11.76 -24.40
N THR A 334 -30.52 12.95 -24.28
CA THR A 334 -30.75 13.85 -25.43
C THR A 334 -29.81 15.05 -25.46
N ILE A 335 -29.05 15.27 -24.38
CA ILE A 335 -28.14 16.41 -24.23
C ILE A 335 -26.88 15.97 -23.49
N CYS A 336 -25.72 16.28 -24.09
CA CYS A 336 -24.42 16.27 -23.44
C CYS A 336 -24.09 17.68 -22.92
N TYR A 337 -23.67 17.77 -21.67
CA TYR A 337 -23.15 18.99 -21.06
C TYR A 337 -21.63 18.87 -20.87
N THR A 338 -20.87 19.75 -21.50
CA THR A 338 -19.42 19.92 -21.32
C THR A 338 -19.14 21.03 -20.31
N GLN A 339 -17.88 21.16 -19.87
CA GLN A 339 -17.46 22.15 -18.88
C GLN A 339 -17.77 23.60 -19.27
N ASP A 340 -17.66 23.94 -20.55
CA ASP A 340 -17.96 25.29 -21.07
C ASP A 340 -19.43 25.69 -20.87
N LEU A 341 -20.32 24.71 -20.68
CA LEU A 341 -21.75 24.91 -20.45
C LEU A 341 -22.11 25.00 -18.96
N ASN A 342 -21.14 24.87 -18.03
CA ASN A 342 -21.40 24.92 -16.59
C ASN A 342 -22.11 26.21 -16.17
N GLU A 343 -21.74 27.38 -16.71
CA GLU A 343 -22.46 28.64 -16.46
C GLU A 343 -23.94 28.59 -16.88
N GLU A 344 -24.26 27.90 -17.97
CA GLU A 344 -25.63 27.76 -18.44
C GLU A 344 -26.43 26.84 -17.51
N ILE A 345 -25.79 25.81 -16.95
CA ILE A 345 -26.37 24.95 -15.90
C ILE A 345 -26.68 25.78 -14.66
N THR A 346 -25.74 26.58 -14.15
CA THR A 346 -25.95 27.50 -13.01
C THR A 346 -27.14 28.43 -13.26
N LYS A 347 -27.20 29.06 -14.45
CA LYS A 347 -28.31 29.94 -14.85
C LYS A 347 -29.65 29.21 -14.95
N LYS A 348 -29.67 27.95 -15.43
CA LYS A 348 -30.86 27.08 -15.43
C LYS A 348 -31.29 26.71 -14.01
N MET A 349 -30.34 26.38 -13.13
CA MET A 349 -30.59 25.94 -11.75
C MET A 349 -31.14 27.07 -10.88
N ALA A 350 -30.53 28.27 -10.93
CA ALA A 350 -31.04 29.44 -10.21
C ALA A 350 -32.48 29.79 -10.62
N ARG A 351 -32.78 29.77 -11.93
CA ARG A 351 -34.15 29.99 -12.45
C ARG A 351 -35.14 28.90 -12.01
N PHE A 352 -34.68 27.65 -11.88
CA PHE A 352 -35.53 26.55 -11.44
C PHE A 352 -35.92 26.72 -9.97
N LEU A 353 -34.94 27.03 -9.11
CA LEU A 353 -35.15 27.30 -7.69
C LEU A 353 -36.04 28.53 -7.46
N SER A 354 -35.79 29.63 -8.17
CA SER A 354 -36.62 30.85 -8.08
C SER A 354 -38.07 30.67 -8.58
N ASN A 355 -38.32 29.63 -9.39
CA ASN A 355 -39.65 29.30 -9.89
C ASN A 355 -40.34 28.20 -9.04
N ARG A 356 -39.61 27.48 -8.18
CA ARG A 356 -40.22 26.58 -7.18
C ARG A 356 -40.96 27.36 -6.09
N THR A 357 -40.51 28.58 -5.79
CA THR A 357 -41.14 29.48 -4.81
C THR A 357 -42.28 30.33 -5.37
N LYS A 358 -42.58 30.19 -6.67
CA LYS A 358 -43.67 30.90 -7.37
C LYS A 358 -44.48 29.92 -8.20
N ASP A 359 -45.59 29.42 -7.63
CA ASP A 359 -46.52 28.47 -8.24
C ASP A 359 -47.26 29.03 -9.48
N ILE A 360 -46.53 29.21 -10.60
CA ILE A 360 -47.04 29.87 -11.80
C ILE A 360 -46.73 29.06 -13.08
N ASN A 361 -47.80 28.57 -13.70
CA ASN A 361 -47.99 28.24 -15.13
C ASN A 361 -47.29 27.02 -15.78
N ILE A 362 -47.87 25.85 -15.53
CA ILE A 362 -48.37 24.77 -16.43
C ILE A 362 -47.87 24.56 -17.90
N PHE A 363 -47.43 25.55 -18.68
CA PHE A 363 -47.46 25.48 -20.16
C PHE A 363 -46.20 25.01 -20.93
N ASN A 364 -45.26 24.27 -20.32
CA ASN A 364 -44.08 23.77 -21.05
C ASN A 364 -43.55 22.42 -20.49
N ARG A 365 -44.33 21.34 -20.64
CA ARG A 365 -44.03 20.02 -20.01
C ARG A 365 -42.67 19.45 -20.43
N ASN A 366 -42.45 19.18 -21.72
CA ASN A 366 -41.23 18.47 -22.19
C ASN A 366 -39.92 19.19 -21.82
N LYS A 367 -39.87 20.52 -21.87
CA LYS A 367 -38.67 21.29 -21.49
C LYS A 367 -38.49 21.41 -19.97
N ARG A 368 -39.58 21.33 -19.20
CA ARG A 368 -39.55 21.26 -17.73
C ARG A 368 -39.04 19.91 -17.26
N ASP A 369 -39.38 18.82 -17.95
CA ASP A 369 -38.91 17.46 -17.60
C ASP A 369 -37.39 17.29 -17.77
N ILE A 370 -36.80 17.85 -18.83
CA ILE A 370 -35.33 17.83 -19.02
C ILE A 370 -34.62 18.63 -17.90
N ASN A 371 -35.12 19.82 -17.56
CA ASN A 371 -34.56 20.63 -16.48
C ASN A 371 -34.77 19.96 -15.10
N ASN A 372 -35.90 19.29 -14.88
CA ASN A 372 -36.14 18.47 -13.69
C ASN A 372 -35.09 17.35 -13.58
N ARG A 373 -34.89 16.55 -14.65
CA ARG A 373 -33.90 15.47 -14.68
C ARG A 373 -32.47 15.96 -14.43
N LEU A 374 -32.11 17.11 -15.00
CA LEU A 374 -30.82 17.78 -14.73
C LEU A 374 -30.68 18.16 -13.24
N PHE A 375 -31.74 18.74 -12.65
CA PHE A 375 -31.75 19.07 -11.23
C PHE A 375 -31.63 17.82 -10.35
N GLU A 376 -32.37 16.75 -10.64
CA GLU A 376 -32.31 15.49 -9.89
C GLU A 376 -30.95 14.77 -10.02
N LEU A 377 -30.29 14.88 -11.18
CA LEU A 377 -28.93 14.39 -11.37
C LEU A 377 -27.91 15.18 -10.54
N ILE A 378 -27.99 16.52 -10.56
CA ILE A 378 -27.13 17.38 -9.74
C ILE A 378 -27.37 17.13 -8.25
N GLU A 379 -28.62 17.05 -7.81
CA GLU A 379 -29.02 16.68 -6.44
C GLU A 379 -28.40 15.32 -6.04
N GLY A 380 -28.47 14.32 -6.92
CA GLY A 380 -27.84 13.02 -6.72
C GLY A 380 -26.31 13.10 -6.61
N LEU A 381 -25.64 13.87 -7.47
CA LEU A 381 -24.19 14.11 -7.39
C LEU A 381 -23.78 14.82 -6.09
N CYS A 382 -24.56 15.80 -5.63
CA CYS A 382 -24.31 16.57 -4.41
C CYS A 382 -24.51 15.78 -3.11
N VAL A 383 -25.27 14.69 -3.15
CA VAL A 383 -25.66 13.92 -1.95
C VAL A 383 -24.97 12.54 -1.91
N CYS A 384 -24.83 11.89 -3.06
CA CYS A 384 -24.31 10.53 -3.19
C CYS A 384 -22.78 10.48 -3.22
N HIS A 385 -22.14 10.92 -2.14
CA HIS A 385 -20.69 10.83 -1.93
C HIS A 385 -20.36 10.62 -0.45
N ASN A 386 -19.08 10.41 -0.12
CA ASN A 386 -18.54 10.38 1.25
C ASN A 386 -17.56 11.52 1.56
N VAL A 387 -17.31 12.43 0.60
CA VAL A 387 -16.53 13.68 0.79
C VAL A 387 -16.94 14.46 2.04
N THR A 388 -15.95 14.84 2.85
CA THR A 388 -16.07 15.69 4.04
C THR A 388 -15.43 17.06 3.76
N PRO A 389 -16.12 18.19 4.06
CA PRO A 389 -15.53 19.52 3.97
C PRO A 389 -14.71 19.84 5.23
N VAL A 390 -13.46 20.27 5.05
CA VAL A 390 -12.60 20.80 6.12
C VAL A 390 -12.37 22.28 5.88
N ILE A 391 -12.47 23.10 6.92
CA ILE A 391 -12.30 24.55 6.83
C ILE A 391 -10.86 24.90 7.26
N ASN A 392 -10.00 25.22 6.29
CA ASN A 392 -8.66 25.76 6.53
C ASN A 392 -8.63 27.22 6.09
N ASP A 393 -8.21 28.14 6.95
CA ASP A 393 -7.96 29.56 6.61
C ASP A 393 -9.11 30.22 5.83
N GLN A 394 -10.35 30.02 6.32
CA GLN A 394 -11.61 30.47 5.70
C GLN A 394 -11.97 29.86 4.33
N LYS A 395 -11.13 28.96 3.79
CA LYS A 395 -11.38 28.20 2.57
C LYS A 395 -11.85 26.78 2.90
N ILE A 396 -12.86 26.30 2.17
CA ILE A 396 -13.28 24.89 2.28
C ILE A 396 -12.37 24.04 1.39
N VAL A 397 -11.78 23.01 1.99
CA VAL A 397 -10.99 21.97 1.32
C VAL A 397 -11.74 20.65 1.45
N TYR A 398 -12.05 20.03 0.32
CA TYR A 398 -12.75 18.76 0.27
C TYR A 398 -11.78 17.58 0.42
N GLN A 399 -12.09 16.68 1.34
CA GLN A 399 -11.34 15.45 1.60
C GLN A 399 -12.26 14.24 1.44
N ALA A 400 -11.82 13.20 0.74
CA ALA A 400 -12.59 11.99 0.51
C ALA A 400 -11.66 10.84 0.18
N SER A 401 -12.13 9.59 0.35
CA SER A 401 -11.28 8.44 0.04
C SER A 401 -10.89 8.31 -1.42
N SER A 402 -11.72 8.74 -2.36
CA SER A 402 -11.40 8.70 -3.79
C SER A 402 -11.39 10.09 -4.42
N PRO A 403 -10.40 10.44 -5.26
CA PRO A 403 -10.34 11.72 -5.95
C PRO A 403 -11.52 11.91 -6.93
N ASP A 404 -12.13 10.83 -7.40
CA ASP A 404 -13.30 10.86 -8.28
C ASP A 404 -14.51 11.51 -7.57
N GLU A 405 -14.67 11.29 -6.26
CA GLU A 405 -15.71 12.00 -5.49
C GLU A 405 -15.38 13.48 -5.26
N ILE A 406 -14.10 13.80 -5.08
CA ILE A 406 -13.64 15.19 -4.92
C ILE A 406 -13.87 15.97 -6.22
N ALA A 407 -13.63 15.34 -7.38
CA ALA A 407 -13.91 15.92 -8.69
C ALA A 407 -15.40 16.24 -8.87
N ILE A 408 -16.29 15.34 -8.45
CA ILE A 408 -17.74 15.55 -8.45
C ILE A 408 -18.13 16.75 -7.57
N VAL A 409 -17.68 16.80 -6.31
CA VAL A 409 -18.07 17.88 -5.38
C VAL A 409 -17.48 19.24 -5.76
N LYS A 410 -16.27 19.28 -6.33
CA LYS A 410 -15.72 20.51 -6.94
C LYS A 410 -16.55 20.98 -8.13
N TRP A 411 -17.03 20.05 -8.96
CA TRP A 411 -17.90 20.38 -10.09
C TRP A 411 -19.28 20.88 -9.63
N THR A 412 -19.90 20.27 -8.63
CA THR A 412 -21.18 20.76 -8.08
C THR A 412 -21.01 22.16 -7.45
N GLU A 413 -19.89 22.40 -6.75
CA GLU A 413 -19.55 23.72 -6.22
C GLU A 413 -19.42 24.78 -7.35
N SER A 414 -18.82 24.41 -8.49
CA SER A 414 -18.71 25.31 -9.66
C SER A 414 -20.07 25.71 -10.27
N ILE A 415 -21.12 24.90 -10.02
CA ILE A 415 -22.50 25.16 -10.44
C ILE A 415 -23.32 25.88 -9.35
N GLY A 416 -22.69 26.19 -8.21
CA GLY A 416 -23.31 26.87 -7.07
C GLY A 416 -23.96 25.93 -6.05
N MET A 417 -23.81 24.61 -6.18
CA MET A 417 -24.25 23.63 -5.18
C MET A 417 -23.07 23.24 -4.29
N LYS A 418 -22.90 23.97 -3.19
CA LYS A 418 -21.70 23.89 -2.34
C LYS A 418 -21.92 23.02 -1.11
N LEU A 419 -21.06 22.01 -0.92
CA LEU A 419 -21.06 21.19 0.29
C LEU A 419 -20.51 22.01 1.48
N PHE A 420 -21.38 22.36 2.44
CA PHE A 420 -20.99 23.20 3.56
C PHE A 420 -20.55 22.38 4.78
N LYS A 421 -21.36 21.40 5.18
CA LYS A 421 -21.10 20.54 6.35
C LYS A 421 -21.54 19.10 6.06
N ARG A 422 -20.81 18.13 6.61
CA ARG A 422 -21.18 16.71 6.57
C ARG A 422 -20.90 16.05 7.92
N ASN A 423 -21.92 15.41 8.46
CA ASN A 423 -21.87 14.58 9.65
C ASN A 423 -22.21 13.12 9.30
N LYS A 424 -22.10 12.20 10.26
CA LYS A 424 -22.54 10.79 10.10
C LYS A 424 -24.06 10.66 9.85
N THR A 425 -24.84 11.66 10.23
CA THR A 425 -26.32 11.67 10.20
C THR A 425 -26.93 12.77 9.31
N SER A 426 -26.13 13.70 8.78
CA SER A 426 -26.66 14.79 7.94
C SER A 426 -25.66 15.35 6.94
N ILE A 427 -26.17 15.89 5.83
CA ILE A 427 -25.42 16.62 4.81
C ILE A 427 -26.08 17.99 4.66
N THR A 428 -25.31 19.07 4.80
CA THR A 428 -25.78 20.44 4.55
C THR A 428 -25.15 20.95 3.25
N ILE A 429 -25.99 21.25 2.27
CA ILE A 429 -25.62 21.81 0.98
C ILE A 429 -26.18 23.22 0.89
N LEU A 430 -25.37 24.17 0.43
CA LEU A 430 -25.79 25.52 0.08
C LEU A 430 -26.20 25.52 -1.40
N ASP A 431 -27.42 26.00 -1.68
CA ASP A 431 -27.92 26.24 -3.03
C ASP A 431 -27.24 27.45 -3.71
N PRO A 432 -27.38 27.64 -5.03
CA PRO A 432 -26.93 28.85 -5.74
C PRO A 432 -27.54 30.17 -5.24
N LEU A 433 -28.58 30.11 -4.40
CA LEU A 433 -29.21 31.25 -3.72
C LEU A 433 -28.68 31.46 -2.28
N ASN A 434 -27.70 30.65 -1.84
CA ASN A 434 -27.18 30.52 -0.47
C ASN A 434 -28.19 29.98 0.58
N ASP A 435 -29.29 29.37 0.15
CA ASP A 435 -30.20 28.67 1.07
C ASP A 435 -29.59 27.34 1.55
N GLU A 436 -29.65 27.07 2.86
CA GLU A 436 -29.15 25.82 3.46
C GLU A 436 -30.16 24.67 3.31
N LYS A 437 -29.82 23.65 2.51
CA LYS A 437 -30.55 22.38 2.44
C LYS A 437 -29.91 21.34 3.34
N VAL A 438 -30.65 20.93 4.37
CA VAL A 438 -30.23 19.88 5.31
C VAL A 438 -30.88 18.55 4.95
N TYR A 439 -30.08 17.62 4.45
CA TYR A 439 -30.48 16.23 4.18
C TYR A 439 -30.15 15.36 5.39
N GLU A 440 -31.13 14.64 5.92
CA GLU A 440 -30.94 13.64 6.98
C GLU A 440 -30.47 12.32 6.34
N ILE A 441 -29.31 11.81 6.74
CA ILE A 441 -28.77 10.53 6.26
C ILE A 441 -29.44 9.41 7.06
N LEU A 442 -30.27 8.61 6.40
CA LEU A 442 -30.91 7.44 7.00
C LEU A 442 -30.02 6.20 6.91
N TYR A 443 -29.31 6.02 5.79
CA TYR A 443 -28.36 4.92 5.61
C TYR A 443 -27.37 5.16 4.47
N ILE A 444 -26.15 4.62 4.59
CA ILE A 444 -25.12 4.62 3.54
C ILE A 444 -24.75 3.17 3.22
N PHE A 445 -24.79 2.83 1.93
CA PHE A 445 -24.19 1.63 1.36
C PHE A 445 -22.79 2.04 0.86
N PRO A 446 -21.70 1.68 1.57
CA PRO A 446 -20.35 2.08 1.18
C PRO A 446 -19.94 1.47 -0.16
N PHE A 447 -19.02 2.13 -0.86
CA PHE A 447 -18.37 1.55 -2.02
C PHE A 447 -17.51 0.36 -1.61
N THR A 448 -17.57 -0.74 -2.36
CA THR A 448 -16.59 -1.83 -2.29
C THR A 448 -16.16 -2.25 -3.69
N SER A 449 -14.92 -2.72 -3.84
CA SER A 449 -14.38 -3.19 -5.13
C SER A 449 -15.16 -4.36 -5.74
N GLU A 450 -15.83 -5.15 -4.90
CA GLU A 450 -16.73 -6.23 -5.30
C GLU A 450 -18.05 -5.69 -5.87
N THR A 451 -18.69 -4.74 -5.18
CA THR A 451 -20.00 -4.21 -5.57
C THR A 451 -19.93 -3.14 -6.65
N LYS A 452 -18.78 -2.45 -6.79
CA LYS A 452 -18.50 -1.37 -7.75
C LYS A 452 -19.55 -0.25 -7.78
N ARG A 453 -20.25 -0.04 -6.65
CA ARG A 453 -21.33 0.94 -6.49
C ARG A 453 -21.39 1.45 -5.06
N MET A 454 -21.89 2.67 -4.89
CA MET A 454 -22.14 3.34 -3.62
C MET A 454 -23.59 3.83 -3.62
N GLY A 455 -24.27 3.80 -2.49
CA GLY A 455 -25.64 4.27 -2.38
C GLY A 455 -25.91 4.97 -1.06
N ILE A 456 -26.90 5.86 -1.06
CA ILE A 456 -27.30 6.61 0.13
C ILE A 456 -28.82 6.78 0.16
N ILE A 457 -29.42 6.50 1.32
CA ILE A 457 -30.81 6.82 1.62
C ILE A 457 -30.81 8.09 2.46
N VAL A 458 -31.46 9.13 1.95
CA VAL A 458 -31.63 10.42 2.63
C VAL A 458 -33.10 10.79 2.80
N LYS A 459 -33.38 11.65 3.76
CA LYS A 459 -34.68 12.30 3.96
C LYS A 459 -34.54 13.82 3.86
N TYR A 460 -35.41 14.44 3.07
CA TYR A 460 -35.47 15.88 2.85
C TYR A 460 -36.92 16.27 2.57
N GLU A 461 -37.41 17.38 3.14
CA GLU A 461 -38.80 17.87 2.96
C GLU A 461 -39.89 16.76 3.11
N ASN A 462 -39.71 15.88 4.10
CA ASN A 462 -40.58 14.72 4.38
C ASN A 462 -40.63 13.64 3.29
N GLN A 463 -39.78 13.71 2.26
CA GLN A 463 -39.59 12.67 1.24
C GLN A 463 -38.35 11.83 1.56
N ILE A 464 -38.43 10.51 1.37
CA ILE A 464 -37.27 9.62 1.42
C ILE A 464 -36.80 9.35 -0.02
N MET A 465 -35.54 9.68 -0.27
CA MET A 465 -34.88 9.50 -1.56
C MET A 465 -33.71 8.53 -1.41
N PHE A 466 -33.56 7.65 -2.39
CA PHE A 466 -32.42 6.78 -2.54
C PHE A 466 -31.65 7.15 -3.79
N PHE A 467 -30.37 7.43 -3.61
CA PHE A 467 -29.43 7.64 -4.71
C PHE A 467 -28.45 6.47 -4.74
N MET A 468 -28.09 6.03 -5.93
CA MET A 468 -27.03 5.05 -6.15
C MET A 468 -26.16 5.52 -7.31
N LYS A 469 -24.84 5.40 -7.15
CA LYS A 469 -23.85 5.64 -8.18
C LYS A 469 -22.96 4.41 -8.36
N GLY A 470 -22.52 4.10 -9.58
CA GLY A 470 -21.62 2.98 -9.80
C GLY A 470 -21.19 2.80 -11.24
N ALA A 471 -20.37 1.77 -11.46
CA ALA A 471 -19.95 1.36 -12.80
C ALA A 471 -21.14 0.94 -13.67
N ASP A 472 -21.06 1.29 -14.95
CA ASP A 472 -21.96 0.91 -16.04
C ASP A 472 -22.45 -0.56 -15.98
N VAL A 473 -21.53 -1.52 -16.02
CA VAL A 473 -21.81 -2.97 -16.04
C VAL A 473 -22.70 -3.42 -14.87
N VAL A 474 -22.60 -2.74 -13.72
CA VAL A 474 -23.40 -3.04 -12.53
C VAL A 474 -24.71 -2.24 -12.53
N MET A 475 -24.65 -0.95 -12.86
CA MET A 475 -25.81 -0.05 -12.81
C MET A 475 -26.85 -0.38 -13.88
N ASN A 476 -26.45 -0.82 -15.07
CA ASN A 476 -27.36 -1.20 -16.17
C ASN A 476 -28.35 -2.31 -15.80
N ARG A 477 -28.04 -3.13 -14.80
CA ARG A 477 -28.93 -4.19 -14.28
C ARG A 477 -29.89 -3.70 -13.18
N ILE A 478 -29.77 -2.45 -12.75
CA ILE A 478 -30.44 -1.87 -11.57
C ILE A 478 -31.31 -0.68 -11.97
N VAL A 479 -30.81 0.18 -12.87
CA VAL A 479 -31.56 1.29 -13.44
C VAL A 479 -32.62 0.78 -14.43
N GLN A 480 -33.57 1.63 -14.79
CA GLN A 480 -34.49 1.31 -15.88
C GLN A 480 -33.71 1.27 -17.21
N PRO A 481 -33.88 0.23 -18.04
CA PRO A 481 -33.16 0.13 -19.31
C PRO A 481 -33.51 1.33 -20.20
N THR A 482 -32.48 1.93 -20.78
CA THR A 482 -32.59 3.14 -21.61
C THR A 482 -31.63 3.02 -22.79
N ASP A 483 -32.17 3.18 -24.00
CA ASP A 483 -31.50 2.81 -25.25
C ASP A 483 -30.17 3.52 -25.50
N TRP A 484 -30.00 4.72 -24.95
CA TRP A 484 -28.82 5.58 -25.13
C TRP A 484 -27.69 5.33 -24.12
N THR A 485 -27.96 4.69 -22.98
CA THR A 485 -27.01 4.70 -21.86
C THR A 485 -25.76 3.90 -22.17
N ASP A 486 -25.90 2.73 -22.77
CA ASP A 486 -24.78 1.86 -23.13
C ASP A 486 -23.90 2.52 -24.20
N GLU A 487 -24.50 3.02 -25.28
CA GLU A 487 -23.82 3.72 -26.38
C GLU A 487 -23.03 4.93 -25.90
N GLU A 488 -23.61 5.76 -25.04
CA GLU A 488 -22.98 6.98 -24.54
C GLU A 488 -21.89 6.70 -23.49
N THR A 489 -22.06 5.66 -22.66
CA THR A 489 -20.97 5.20 -21.80
C THR A 489 -19.80 4.64 -22.58
N GLU A 490 -20.05 3.90 -23.68
CA GLU A 490 -18.98 3.40 -24.54
C GLU A 490 -18.27 4.55 -25.29
N ASN A 491 -19.01 5.54 -25.79
CA ASN A 491 -18.45 6.74 -26.42
C ASN A 491 -17.54 7.52 -25.46
N MET A 492 -17.98 7.75 -24.21
CA MET A 492 -17.14 8.40 -23.19
C MET A 492 -15.92 7.54 -22.79
N ALA A 493 -16.04 6.21 -22.81
CA ALA A 493 -14.90 5.32 -22.55
C ALA A 493 -13.86 5.36 -23.70
N ARG A 494 -14.31 5.49 -24.96
CA ARG A 494 -13.44 5.69 -26.14
C ARG A 494 -12.66 7.01 -26.08
N ASP A 495 -13.26 8.07 -25.50
CA ASP A 495 -12.57 9.33 -25.17
C ASP A 495 -11.53 9.19 -24.02
N GLY A 496 -11.41 8.02 -23.39
CA GLY A 496 -10.53 7.77 -22.25
C GLY A 496 -11.07 8.30 -20.91
N LEU A 497 -12.35 8.67 -20.83
CA LEU A 497 -12.99 9.15 -19.60
C LEU A 497 -13.43 7.97 -18.72
N ARG A 498 -13.37 8.17 -17.40
CA ARG A 498 -14.04 7.26 -16.45
C ARG A 498 -15.54 7.56 -16.44
N THR A 499 -16.36 6.56 -16.70
CA THR A 499 -17.82 6.67 -16.72
C THR A 499 -18.42 6.20 -15.39
N LEU A 500 -19.56 6.79 -15.02
CA LEU A 500 -20.30 6.43 -13.82
C LEU A 500 -21.79 6.77 -14.03
N ILE A 501 -22.66 5.82 -13.71
CA ILE A 501 -24.12 5.96 -13.84
C ILE A 501 -24.72 6.29 -12.47
N ILE A 502 -25.70 7.21 -12.44
CA ILE A 502 -26.46 7.58 -11.25
C ILE A 502 -27.93 7.23 -11.43
N GLY A 503 -28.50 6.54 -10.45
CA GLY A 503 -29.93 6.28 -10.33
C GLY A 503 -30.52 6.97 -9.11
N LYS A 504 -31.76 7.48 -9.26
CA LYS A 504 -32.59 8.02 -8.18
C LYS A 504 -33.87 7.17 -8.04
N LYS A 505 -34.31 6.91 -6.80
CA LYS A 505 -35.59 6.25 -6.51
C LYS A 505 -36.24 6.86 -5.27
N PHE A 506 -37.52 7.20 -5.37
CA PHE A 506 -38.32 7.64 -4.23
C PHE A 506 -38.82 6.43 -3.42
N TYR A 507 -38.80 6.55 -2.09
CA TYR A 507 -39.34 5.56 -1.16
C TYR A 507 -40.52 6.12 -0.38
N LEU A 508 -41.62 5.35 -0.37
CA LEU A 508 -42.71 5.53 0.59
C LEU A 508 -42.21 5.13 1.99
N MET A 509 -42.60 5.91 3.01
CA MET A 509 -42.20 5.69 4.42
C MET A 509 -42.42 4.24 4.90
N LYS A 510 -43.52 3.61 4.46
CA LYS A 510 -43.85 2.21 4.76
C LYS A 510 -42.78 1.22 4.25
N ASN A 511 -42.24 1.45 3.05
CA ASN A 511 -41.26 0.56 2.43
C ASN A 511 -39.89 0.70 3.10
N PHE A 512 -39.53 1.90 3.56
CA PHE A 512 -38.31 2.11 4.34
C PHE A 512 -38.37 1.42 5.71
N LEU A 513 -39.52 1.45 6.40
CA LEU A 513 -39.71 0.73 7.67
C LEU A 513 -39.58 -0.80 7.52
N ILE A 514 -39.99 -1.36 6.39
CA ILE A 514 -39.79 -2.79 6.07
C ILE A 514 -38.30 -3.09 5.88
N LEU A 515 -37.58 -2.28 5.08
CA LEU A 515 -36.13 -2.43 4.89
C LEU A 515 -35.35 -2.33 6.21
N LYS A 516 -35.75 -1.41 7.11
CA LYS A 516 -35.14 -1.28 8.43
C LYS A 516 -35.32 -2.55 9.26
N LYS A 517 -36.53 -3.12 9.30
CA LYS A 517 -36.81 -4.38 10.00
C LYS A 517 -36.03 -5.58 9.46
N ILE A 518 -35.85 -5.68 8.15
CA ILE A 518 -35.08 -6.77 7.51
C ILE A 518 -33.58 -6.71 7.85
N ARG A 519 -33.07 -5.57 8.31
CA ARG A 519 -31.67 -5.39 8.71
C ARG A 519 -31.44 -5.56 10.22
N GLU A 520 -32.48 -5.34 11.03
CA GLU A 520 -32.40 -5.40 12.50
C GLU A 520 -32.73 -6.79 13.07
N GLY A 521 -33.23 -7.71 12.24
CA GLY A 521 -33.39 -9.14 12.55
C GLY A 521 -32.56 -10.01 11.62
#